data_AF-A0A7W1CNT1-F1
#
_entry.id   AF-A0A7W1CNT1-F1
#
_cell.length_a   1.000
_cell.length_b   1.000
_cell.length_c   1.000
_cell.angle_alpha   90.00
_cell.angle_beta   90.00
_cell.angle_gamma   90.00
#
_symmetry.space_group_name_H-M   'P 1'
#
loop_
_entity.id
_entity.type
_entity.pdbx_description
1 polymer ?
#
loop_
_entity_poly.entity_id
_entity_poly.type
_entity_poly.pdbx_seq_one_letter_code
_entity_poly.pdbx_strand_id
1 'polypeptide(L)' 'MTPFDIPAGTWQLDPAHSSVTFSVRHMMVSKVRGRFDSFSAEIVTADDA' A
#
# COMPACT_ATOMS: atom_id res chain seq x y z
N MET A 1 -6.72 -23.78 -6.98
CA MET A 1 -6.12 -22.49 -6.57
C MET A 1 -5.08 -22.84 -5.53
N THR A 2 -3.80 -22.84 -5.91
CA THR A 2 -2.71 -23.13 -4.98
C THR A 2 -2.58 -21.97 -3.99
N PRO A 3 -2.28 -22.21 -2.70
CA PRO A 3 -1.88 -21.12 -1.82
C PRO A 3 -0.64 -20.47 -2.43
N PHE A 4 -0.64 -19.13 -2.51
CA PHE A 4 0.55 -18.39 -2.90
C PHE A 4 1.51 -18.45 -1.71
N ASP A 5 2.57 -19.24 -1.85
CA ASP A 5 3.65 -19.30 -0.88
C ASP A 5 4.50 -18.03 -1.07
N ILE A 6 4.34 -17.06 -0.16
CA ILE A 6 5.11 -15.81 -0.20
C ILE A 6 6.32 -15.99 0.71
N PRO A 7 7.55 -15.94 0.18
CA PRO A 7 8.74 -16.17 1.00
C PRO A 7 8.82 -15.19 2.17
N ALA A 8 9.33 -15.65 3.31
CA ALA A 8 9.70 -14.77 4.40
C ALA A 8 10.78 -13.78 3.98
N GLY A 9 10.68 -12.56 4.50
CA GLY A 9 11.70 -11.54 4.28
C GLY A 9 11.17 -10.12 4.29
N THR A 10 12.09 -9.21 4.00
CA THR A 10 11.85 -7.78 3.84
C THR A 10 11.72 -7.44 2.36
N TRP A 11 10.61 -6.83 1.99
CA TRP A 11 10.29 -6.43 0.62
C TRP A 11 10.15 -4.92 0.54
N GLN A 12 10.93 -4.28 -0.33
CA GLN A 12 10.83 -2.85 -0.57
C GLN A 12 9.76 -2.56 -1.63
N LEU A 13 8.90 -1.60 -1.33
CA LEU A 13 7.79 -1.23 -2.19
C LEU A 13 8.28 -0.33 -3.35
N ASP A 14 7.97 -0.71 -4.59
CA ASP A 14 8.26 0.12 -5.77
C ASP A 14 7.26 1.30 -5.88
N PRO A 15 7.73 2.56 -5.81
CA PRO A 15 6.86 3.73 -5.92
C PRO A 15 6.19 3.90 -7.29
N ALA A 16 6.76 3.34 -8.37
CA ALA A 16 6.18 3.45 -9.71
C ALA A 16 4.88 2.63 -9.85
N HIS A 17 4.72 1.59 -9.05
CA HIS A 17 3.58 0.68 -9.08
C HIS A 17 2.71 0.74 -7.82
N SER A 18 2.99 1.69 -6.93
CA SER A 18 2.31 1.83 -5.65
C SER A 18 1.80 3.25 -5.44
N SER A 19 0.85 3.41 -4.53
CA SER A 19 0.30 4.74 -4.22
C SER A 19 -0.20 4.83 -2.78
N VAL A 20 0.13 5.92 -2.10
CA VAL A 20 -0.50 6.32 -0.84
C VAL A 20 -1.49 7.44 -1.15
N THR A 21 -2.78 7.17 -0.96
CA THR A 21 -3.86 8.09 -1.30
C THR A 21 -4.76 8.38 -0.10
N PHE A 22 -5.41 9.54 -0.11
CA PHE A 22 -6.39 9.90 0.90
C PHE A 22 -7.66 10.48 0.26
N SER A 23 -8.76 10.37 0.99
CA SER A 23 -10.00 11.07 0.65
C SER A 23 -10.70 11.57 1.90
N VAL A 24 -11.06 12.86 1.89
CA VAL A 24 -11.77 13.52 2.98
C VAL A 24 -13.08 14.09 2.45
N ARG A 25 -14.18 13.86 3.17
CA ARG A 25 -15.46 14.50 2.86
C ARG A 25 -15.44 15.96 3.31
N HIS A 26 -15.92 16.85 2.45
CA HIS A 26 -16.08 18.26 2.75
C HIS A 26 -17.58 18.61 2.75
N MET A 27 -18.09 18.99 3.93
CA MET A 27 -19.49 19.36 4.18
C MET A 27 -20.53 18.37 3.62
N MET A 28 -20.27 17.06 3.63
CA MET A 28 -21.13 15.98 3.10
C MET A 28 -21.41 16.00 1.58
N VAL A 29 -21.08 17.08 0.88
CA VAL A 29 -21.42 17.26 -0.54
C VAL A 29 -20.27 16.84 -1.46
N SER A 30 -19.03 17.15 -1.09
CA SER A 30 -17.87 16.89 -1.95
C SER A 30 -16.82 16.03 -1.25
N LYS A 31 -15.90 15.47 -2.06
CA LYS A 31 -14.73 14.74 -1.58
C LYS A 31 -13.48 15.37 -2.15
N VAL A 32 -12.58 15.78 -1.25
CA VAL A 32 -11.20 16.08 -1.61
C VAL A 32 -10.46 14.76 -1.69
N ARG A 33 -9.69 14.56 -2.76
CA ARG A 33 -8.81 13.41 -2.97
C ARG A 33 -7.40 13.91 -3.20
N GLY A 34 -6.43 13.19 -2.67
CA GLY A 34 -5.02 13.49 -2.87
C GLY A 34 -4.17 12.23 -2.77
N ARG A 35 -2.89 12.41 -3.12
CA ARG A 35 -1.84 11.40 -3.11
C ARG A 35 -0.57 12.02 -2.53
N PHE A 36 0.26 11.18 -1.93
CA PHE A 36 1.66 11.52 -1.67
C PHE A 36 2.52 11.08 -2.86
N ASP A 37 3.23 12.02 -3.48
CA ASP A 37 4.04 11.76 -4.68
C ASP A 37 5.34 11.02 -4.38
N SER A 38 5.89 11.24 -3.19
CA SER A 38 7.08 10.54 -2.69
C SER A 38 6.75 9.80 -1.41
N PHE A 39 7.06 8.50 -1.37
CA PHE A 39 6.94 7.65 -0.20
C PHE A 39 7.94 6.50 -0.30
N SER A 40 8.29 5.93 0.84
CA SER A 40 8.95 4.64 0.97
C SER A 40 8.08 3.74 1.86
N ALA A 41 8.15 2.43 1.62
CA ALA A 41 7.46 1.45 2.44
C ALA A 41 8.18 0.11 2.36
N GLU A 42 8.09 -0.63 3.46
CA GLU A 42 8.66 -1.96 3.63
C GLU A 42 7.55 -2.91 4.07
N ILE A 43 7.54 -4.12 3.51
CA ILE A 43 6.68 -5.22 3.92
C ILE A 43 7.56 -6.32 4.50
N VAL A 44 7.23 -6.77 5.71
CA VAL A 44 7.91 -7.90 6.36
C VAL A 44 6.96 -9.08 6.38
N THR A 45 7.37 -10.17 5.73
CA THR A 45 6.64 -11.45 5.72
C THR A 45 7.36 -12.46 6.61
N ALA A 46 6.57 -13.30 7.28
CA ALA A 46 7.06 -14.45 8.04
C ALA A 46 6.79 -15.73 7.26
N ASP A 47 7.49 -16.81 7.60
CA ASP A 47 7.20 -18.12 7.04
C ASP A 47 5.81 -18.59 7.51
N ASP A 48 5.06 -19.22 6.60
CA ASP A 48 3.83 -19.92 6.92
C ASP A 48 4.21 -21.22 7.66
N ALA A 49 4.14 -21.20 8.99
CA ALA A 49 4.50 -22.34 9.87
C ALA A 49 3.56 -23.55 9.72
#